data_AF-A0A9N8JSW5-F1
#
_entry.id   AF-A0A9N8JSW5-F1
#
_cell.length_a   1.000
_cell.length_b   1.000
_cell.length_c   1.000
_cell.angle_alpha   90.00
_cell.angle_beta   90.00
_cell.angle_gamma   90.00
#
_symmetry.space_group_name_H-M   'P 1'
#
loop_
_entity.id
_entity.type
_entity.pdbx_description
1 polymer ?
#
loop_
_entity_poly.entity_id
_entity_poly.type
_entity_poly.pdbx_seq_one_letter_code
_entity_poly.pdbx_strand_id
1 'polypeptide(L)'
;MDLPPPPNHYQTAPHMSVRVDTPMNEGPSPSTIHSDASLDTALDSFSAAELRQLLRLAVQKHPSLASDITSEYVQKASIGASKTVNFVHYSNSVWHTLNSKPHLDPVKGRPYADKAVQRIANDISSVATQVRKESSLITKKNALETLRKIGRSVCLATGVVGERVKDVLGSDKMFVDAMVKVADSFAEDDRRTLWAGGSGTEIVKRLEQLDELRRCYRVFDGLDVVLRLLKREDGLDGSVHC
;
A
#
# COMPACT_ATOMS: atom_id res chain seq x y z
N MET A 1 -76.56 39.01 -38.87
CA MET A 1 -76.17 37.96 -37.92
C MET A 1 -76.30 38.57 -36.53
N ASP A 2 -77.23 38.01 -35.77
CA ASP A 2 -78.05 38.61 -34.73
C ASP A 2 -77.37 38.94 -33.39
N LEU A 3 -77.95 39.95 -32.73
CA LEU A 3 -77.84 40.39 -31.33
C LEU A 3 -78.73 39.49 -30.41
N PRO A 4 -78.94 39.80 -29.11
CA PRO A 4 -78.11 39.77 -27.88
C PRO A 4 -78.89 38.92 -26.80
N PRO A 5 -79.08 39.22 -25.49
CA PRO A 5 -78.33 39.85 -24.37
C PRO A 5 -78.25 38.86 -23.13
N PRO A 6 -78.27 39.24 -21.82
CA PRO A 6 -77.10 39.60 -21.01
C PRO A 6 -77.08 38.86 -19.61
N PRO A 7 -76.62 39.41 -18.45
CA PRO A 7 -76.00 38.63 -17.36
C PRO A 7 -76.97 38.35 -16.20
N ASN A 8 -76.56 37.65 -15.14
CA ASN A 8 -77.26 37.82 -13.87
C ASN A 8 -76.38 37.79 -12.62
N HIS A 9 -76.61 38.86 -11.87
CA HIS A 9 -76.22 39.17 -10.51
C HIS A 9 -76.83 38.22 -9.47
N TYR A 10 -76.45 38.52 -8.22
CA TYR A 10 -77.14 38.24 -6.96
C TYR A 10 -76.68 36.92 -6.30
N GLN A 11 -76.43 36.83 -5.00
CA GLN A 11 -76.70 37.76 -3.91
C GLN A 11 -76.06 37.22 -2.61
N THR A 12 -75.71 38.16 -1.72
CA THR A 12 -75.81 38.09 -0.24
C THR A 12 -75.02 37.06 0.59
N ALA A 13 -74.18 37.67 1.45
CA ALA A 13 -73.63 37.26 2.75
C ALA A 13 -74.72 36.85 3.79
N PRO A 14 -74.46 36.82 5.13
CA PRO A 14 -73.31 36.44 5.98
C PRO A 14 -73.75 35.39 7.06
N HIS A 15 -72.97 35.24 8.15
CA HIS A 15 -73.25 34.63 9.48
C HIS A 15 -72.34 33.42 9.80
N MET A 16 -71.33 33.58 10.67
CA MET A 16 -71.34 33.69 12.15
C MET A 16 -71.51 32.36 12.89
N SER A 17 -70.51 32.07 13.73
CA SER A 17 -70.56 31.23 14.95
C SER A 17 -70.67 29.73 14.69
N VAL A 18 -70.02 28.81 15.40
CA VAL A 18 -69.89 28.67 16.87
C VAL A 18 -68.69 27.75 17.15
N ARG A 19 -67.90 28.05 18.20
CA ARG A 19 -66.95 27.11 18.81
C ARG A 19 -67.72 25.99 19.52
N VAL A 20 -67.39 24.73 19.25
CA VAL A 20 -67.65 23.62 20.17
C VAL A 20 -66.43 22.69 20.18
N ASP A 21 -65.82 22.61 21.35
CA ASP A 21 -64.75 21.68 21.71
C ASP A 21 -65.19 20.22 21.53
N THR A 22 -64.38 19.42 20.83
CA THR A 22 -64.41 17.95 20.92
C THR A 22 -62.96 17.45 21.01
N PRO A 23 -62.63 16.54 21.96
CA PRO A 23 -61.27 16.04 22.13
C PRO A 23 -60.95 14.98 21.05
N MET A 24 -59.86 15.18 20.33
CA MET A 24 -59.27 14.16 19.44
C MET A 24 -57.85 13.88 19.94
N ASN A 25 -57.62 12.70 20.50
CA ASN A 25 -57.26 11.46 19.79
C ASN A 25 -55.74 11.32 19.81
N GLU A 26 -55.26 10.32 20.55
CA GLU A 26 -53.87 9.89 20.59
C GLU A 26 -53.36 9.69 19.15
N GLY A 27 -52.54 10.63 18.69
CA GLY A 27 -51.74 10.45 17.50
C GLY A 27 -50.55 9.53 17.84
N PRO A 28 -50.22 8.52 17.02
CA PRO A 28 -49.00 7.75 17.21
C PRO A 28 -47.79 8.68 17.05
N SER A 29 -46.91 8.66 18.04
CA SER A 29 -45.60 9.31 18.00
C SER A 29 -44.84 8.98 16.70
N PRO A 30 -44.21 9.95 16.04
CA PRO A 30 -43.40 9.68 14.87
C PRO A 30 -42.18 8.85 15.26
N SER A 31 -42.02 7.76 14.51
CA SER A 31 -40.99 6.74 14.59
C SER A 31 -39.62 7.31 14.89
N THR A 32 -38.98 6.70 15.88
CA THR A 32 -37.54 6.76 16.16
C THR A 32 -36.75 6.70 14.86
N ILE A 33 -36.05 7.80 14.56
CA ILE A 33 -35.05 7.87 13.50
C ILE A 33 -33.95 6.88 13.89
N HIS A 34 -33.94 5.70 13.27
CA HIS A 34 -32.85 4.76 13.41
C HIS A 34 -31.60 5.37 12.76
N SER A 35 -30.54 5.46 13.56
CA SER A 35 -29.24 6.00 13.19
C SER A 35 -28.74 5.43 11.86
N ASP A 36 -28.38 6.33 10.94
CA ASP A 36 -27.58 6.03 9.75
C ASP A 36 -26.24 5.45 10.21
N ALA A 37 -26.16 4.12 10.34
CA ALA A 37 -24.89 3.46 10.30
C ALA A 37 -24.28 3.75 8.93
N SER A 38 -23.09 4.36 8.90
CA SER A 38 -22.37 4.61 7.65
C SER A 38 -22.32 3.32 6.83
N LEU A 39 -22.54 3.43 5.51
CA LEU A 39 -22.53 2.29 4.59
C LEU A 39 -21.28 1.42 4.79
N ASP A 40 -20.12 2.05 5.03
CA ASP A 40 -18.86 1.36 5.29
C ASP A 40 -18.92 0.50 6.56
N THR A 41 -19.47 1.04 7.65
CA THR A 41 -19.64 0.30 8.92
C THR A 41 -20.60 -0.88 8.77
N ALA A 42 -21.64 -0.73 7.95
CA ALA A 42 -22.54 -1.82 7.63
C ALA A 42 -21.86 -2.89 6.75
N LEU A 43 -21.09 -2.49 5.74
CA LEU A 43 -20.34 -3.39 4.87
C LEU A 43 -19.30 -4.21 5.65
N ASP A 44 -18.59 -3.58 6.59
CA ASP A 44 -17.59 -4.22 7.45
C ASP A 44 -18.19 -5.25 8.42
N SER A 45 -19.49 -5.14 8.72
CA SER A 45 -20.19 -6.09 9.60
C SER A 45 -20.56 -7.42 8.93
N PHE A 46 -20.56 -7.47 7.58
CA PHE A 46 -20.91 -8.68 6.83
C PHE A 46 -19.71 -9.63 6.67
N SER A 47 -19.99 -10.94 6.72
CA SER A 47 -19.02 -11.95 6.35
C SER A 47 -18.75 -11.95 4.84
N ALA A 48 -17.60 -12.51 4.43
CA ALA A 48 -17.24 -12.64 3.02
C ALA A 48 -18.28 -13.45 2.19
N ALA A 49 -19.00 -14.39 2.83
CA ALA A 49 -20.04 -15.17 2.17
C ALA A 49 -21.29 -14.32 1.89
N GLU A 50 -21.70 -13.50 2.86
CA GLU A 50 -22.84 -12.59 2.74
C GLU A 50 -22.57 -11.50 1.71
N LEU A 51 -21.38 -10.88 1.74
CA LEU A 51 -20.97 -9.90 0.72
C LEU A 51 -20.98 -10.50 -0.68
N ARG A 52 -20.49 -11.73 -0.88
CA ARG A 52 -20.56 -12.42 -2.18
C ARG A 52 -22.00 -12.64 -2.64
N GLN A 53 -22.90 -12.98 -1.71
CA GLN A 53 -24.29 -13.19 -2.06
C GLN A 53 -25.00 -11.87 -2.42
N LEU A 54 -24.74 -10.80 -1.67
CA LEU A 54 -25.22 -9.46 -1.97
C LEU A 54 -24.69 -8.96 -3.32
N LEU A 55 -23.40 -9.17 -3.61
CA LEU A 55 -22.80 -8.84 -4.90
C LEU A 55 -23.43 -9.63 -6.06
N ARG A 56 -23.72 -10.91 -5.89
CA ARG A 56 -24.43 -11.70 -6.92
C ARG A 56 -25.82 -11.14 -7.19
N LEU A 57 -26.55 -10.75 -6.16
CA LEU A 57 -27.87 -10.12 -6.30
C LEU A 57 -27.77 -8.76 -6.98
N ALA A 58 -26.77 -7.95 -6.64
CA ALA A 58 -26.52 -6.67 -7.28
C ALA A 58 -26.15 -6.83 -8.77
N VAL A 59 -25.32 -7.81 -9.11
CA VAL A 59 -24.97 -8.16 -10.49
C VAL A 59 -26.18 -8.63 -11.29
N GLN A 60 -27.08 -9.42 -10.69
CA GLN A 60 -28.33 -9.82 -11.36
C GLN A 60 -29.23 -8.63 -11.68
N LYS A 61 -29.27 -7.61 -10.80
CA LYS A 61 -30.04 -6.38 -11.03
C LYS A 61 -29.33 -5.40 -11.98
N HIS A 62 -28.00 -5.38 -11.97
CA HIS A 62 -27.17 -4.46 -12.75
C HIS A 62 -26.05 -5.23 -13.47
N PRO A 63 -26.31 -5.76 -14.68
CA PRO A 63 -25.32 -6.55 -15.41
C PRO A 63 -24.01 -5.82 -15.74
N SER A 64 -24.03 -4.48 -15.84
CA SER A 64 -22.82 -3.66 -16.01
C SER A 64 -21.81 -3.85 -14.89
N LEU A 65 -22.30 -4.07 -13.65
CA LEU A 65 -21.46 -4.33 -12.49
C LEU A 65 -20.63 -5.61 -12.65
N ALA A 66 -21.14 -6.62 -13.37
CA ALA A 66 -20.36 -7.82 -13.68
C ALA A 66 -19.17 -7.49 -14.57
N SER A 67 -19.35 -6.61 -15.55
CA SER A 67 -18.28 -6.14 -16.43
C SER A 67 -17.23 -5.38 -15.64
N ASP A 68 -17.66 -4.50 -14.72
CA ASP A 68 -16.75 -3.71 -13.88
C ASP A 68 -15.94 -4.61 -12.94
N ILE A 69 -16.59 -5.53 -12.21
CA ILE A 69 -15.93 -6.51 -11.34
C ILE A 69 -14.97 -7.40 -12.12
N THR A 70 -15.38 -7.86 -13.31
CA THR A 70 -14.55 -8.73 -14.16
C THR A 70 -13.36 -7.96 -14.71
N SER A 71 -13.56 -6.72 -15.16
CA SER A 71 -12.51 -5.84 -15.64
C SER A 71 -11.50 -5.54 -14.52
N GLU A 72 -11.97 -5.25 -13.32
CA GLU A 72 -11.12 -4.99 -12.16
C GLU A 72 -10.39 -6.25 -11.68
N TYR A 73 -11.03 -7.42 -11.75
CA TYR A 73 -10.39 -8.71 -11.52
C TYR A 73 -9.32 -9.01 -12.57
N VAL A 74 -9.60 -8.80 -13.86
CA VAL A 74 -8.63 -8.98 -14.95
C VAL A 74 -7.49 -7.97 -14.85
N GLN A 75 -7.76 -6.74 -14.39
CA GLN A 75 -6.74 -5.74 -14.12
C GLN A 75 -5.86 -6.16 -12.92
N LYS A 76 -6.44 -6.62 -11.81
CA LYS A 76 -5.69 -7.22 -10.69
C LYS A 76 -4.87 -8.44 -11.11
N ALA A 77 -5.45 -9.32 -11.94
CA ALA A 77 -4.78 -10.51 -12.44
C ALA A 77 -3.65 -10.18 -13.45
N SER A 78 -3.82 -9.16 -14.29
CA SER A 78 -2.79 -8.69 -15.24
C SER A 78 -1.65 -7.94 -14.55
N ILE A 79 -1.91 -7.23 -13.43
CA ILE A 79 -0.87 -6.73 -12.52
C ILE A 79 -0.08 -7.91 -11.94
N GLY A 80 -0.76 -9.00 -11.56
CA GLY A 80 -0.13 -10.25 -11.14
C GLY A 80 0.66 -10.97 -12.26
N ALA A 81 0.22 -10.85 -13.52
CA ALA A 81 0.86 -11.44 -14.70
C ALA A 81 1.92 -10.54 -15.35
N SER A 82 2.11 -9.30 -14.87
CA SER A 82 3.20 -8.43 -15.30
C SER A 82 4.53 -9.13 -14.98
N LYS A 83 5.38 -9.29 -16.00
CA LYS A 83 6.65 -10.06 -15.95
C LYS A 83 7.35 -9.84 -14.61
N THR A 84 7.34 -10.86 -13.75
CA THR A 84 8.08 -10.84 -12.49
C THR A 84 9.53 -10.49 -12.78
N VAL A 85 10.00 -9.36 -12.25
CA VAL A 85 11.39 -8.94 -12.45
C VAL A 85 12.27 -9.65 -11.42
N ASN A 86 13.35 -10.24 -11.90
CA ASN A 86 14.35 -10.90 -11.06
C ASN A 86 15.61 -10.02 -10.94
N PHE A 87 15.96 -9.68 -9.70
CA PHE A 87 17.05 -8.77 -9.37
C PHE A 87 18.31 -9.48 -8.82
N VAL A 88 18.36 -10.82 -8.81
CA VAL A 88 19.46 -11.59 -8.20
C VAL A 88 20.82 -11.23 -8.81
N HIS A 89 20.86 -10.91 -10.10
CA HIS A 89 22.08 -10.53 -10.79
C HIS A 89 22.76 -9.28 -10.19
N TYR A 90 22.01 -8.32 -9.66
CA TYR A 90 22.58 -7.16 -8.95
C TYR A 90 23.26 -7.56 -7.64
N SER A 91 22.64 -8.43 -6.83
CA SER A 91 23.29 -8.92 -5.61
C SER A 91 24.58 -9.69 -5.90
N ASN A 92 24.60 -10.48 -6.97
CA ASN A 92 25.79 -11.20 -7.41
C ASN A 92 26.89 -10.24 -7.90
N SER A 93 26.52 -9.24 -8.72
CA SER A 93 27.41 -8.19 -9.20
C SER A 93 28.12 -7.45 -8.05
N VAL A 94 27.34 -7.02 -7.04
CA VAL A 94 27.88 -6.38 -5.84
C VAL A 94 28.81 -7.32 -5.08
N TRP A 95 28.41 -8.56 -4.84
CA TRP A 95 29.25 -9.54 -4.16
C TRP A 95 30.57 -9.76 -4.89
N HIS A 96 30.55 -9.93 -6.20
CA HIS A 96 31.77 -10.06 -7.01
C HIS A 96 32.62 -8.80 -6.95
N THR A 97 32.02 -7.61 -7.02
CA THR A 97 32.73 -6.34 -6.94
C THR A 97 33.46 -6.17 -5.61
N LEU A 98 32.81 -6.52 -4.49
CA LEU A 98 33.39 -6.44 -3.15
C LEU A 98 34.48 -7.48 -2.89
N ASN A 99 34.34 -8.69 -3.47
CA ASN A 99 35.29 -9.80 -3.28
C ASN A 99 36.35 -9.89 -4.38
N SER A 100 36.33 -8.97 -5.34
CA SER A 100 37.36 -8.91 -6.37
C SER A 100 38.69 -8.54 -5.72
N LYS A 101 39.73 -9.36 -5.97
CA LYS A 101 41.07 -9.06 -5.48
C LYS A 101 41.58 -7.83 -6.23
N PRO A 102 41.78 -6.68 -5.56
CA PRO A 102 42.41 -5.56 -6.22
C PRO A 102 43.81 -6.00 -6.66
N HIS A 103 44.29 -5.47 -7.79
CA HIS A 103 45.69 -5.62 -8.15
C HIS A 103 46.55 -5.23 -6.95
N LEU A 104 47.56 -6.04 -6.62
CA LEU A 104 48.50 -5.86 -5.50
C LEU A 104 49.25 -4.53 -5.51
N ASP A 105 49.03 -3.69 -6.52
CA ASP A 105 49.56 -2.36 -6.70
C ASP A 105 48.82 -1.36 -5.79
N PRO A 106 49.47 -0.85 -4.73
CA PRO A 106 48.87 0.09 -3.78
C PRO A 106 48.42 1.40 -4.45
N VAL A 107 49.06 1.79 -5.55
CA VAL A 107 48.76 3.03 -6.30
C VAL A 107 47.43 2.91 -7.05
N LYS A 108 47.06 1.70 -7.49
CA LYS A 108 45.82 1.44 -8.21
C LYS A 108 44.65 1.03 -7.32
N GLY A 109 44.92 0.72 -6.04
CA GLY A 109 43.90 0.26 -5.10
C GLY A 109 42.77 1.26 -4.85
N ARG A 110 43.10 2.55 -4.65
CA ARG A 110 42.10 3.59 -4.39
C ARG A 110 41.21 3.91 -5.61
N PRO A 111 41.74 4.16 -6.83
CA PRO A 111 40.91 4.34 -8.03
C PRO A 111 40.02 3.13 -8.33
N TYR A 112 40.49 1.91 -8.04
CA TYR A 112 39.68 0.71 -8.17
C TYR A 112 38.52 0.70 -7.17
N ALA A 113 38.79 1.04 -5.91
CA ALA A 113 37.77 1.14 -4.87
C ALA A 113 36.70 2.21 -5.19
N ASP A 114 37.09 3.38 -5.72
CA ASP A 114 36.13 4.41 -6.16
C ASP A 114 35.26 3.92 -7.33
N LYS A 115 35.81 3.15 -8.27
CA LYS A 115 35.01 2.50 -9.33
C LYS A 115 34.05 1.46 -8.78
N ALA A 116 34.46 0.71 -7.75
CA ALA A 116 33.60 -0.26 -7.09
C ALA A 116 32.42 0.43 -6.40
N VAL A 117 32.65 1.56 -5.71
CA VAL A 117 31.58 2.40 -5.15
C VAL A 117 30.55 2.77 -6.21
N GLN A 118 31.00 3.33 -7.34
CA GLN A 118 30.09 3.76 -8.41
C GLN A 118 29.29 2.59 -8.99
N ARG A 119 29.90 1.42 -9.16
CA ARG A 119 29.20 0.21 -9.66
C ARG A 119 28.10 -0.23 -8.70
N ILE A 120 28.42 -0.31 -7.41
CA ILE A 120 27.45 -0.73 -6.39
C ILE A 120 26.30 0.30 -6.28
N ALA A 121 26.62 1.60 -6.33
CA ALA A 121 25.62 2.66 -6.38
C ALA A 121 24.66 2.52 -7.57
N ASN A 122 25.20 2.24 -8.76
CA ASN A 122 24.41 2.03 -9.97
C ASN A 122 23.51 0.78 -9.85
N ASP A 123 24.02 -0.31 -9.27
CA ASP A 123 23.25 -1.54 -9.05
C ASP A 123 22.08 -1.28 -8.07
N ILE A 124 22.32 -0.57 -6.97
CA ILE A 124 21.29 -0.17 -5.99
C ILE A 124 20.20 0.68 -6.69
N SER A 125 20.61 1.72 -7.42
CA SER A 125 19.69 2.61 -8.13
C SER A 125 18.88 1.86 -9.20
N SER A 126 19.51 0.93 -9.92
CA SER A 126 18.85 0.13 -10.95
C SER A 126 17.76 -0.78 -10.39
N VAL A 127 17.97 -1.37 -9.20
CA VAL A 127 16.93 -2.14 -8.53
C VAL A 127 15.76 -1.24 -8.16
N ALA A 128 16.02 -0.10 -7.53
CA ALA A 128 14.96 0.79 -7.03
C ALA A 128 14.19 1.54 -8.15
N THR A 129 14.79 1.74 -9.33
CA THR A 129 14.13 2.41 -10.47
C THR A 129 13.21 1.49 -11.27
N GLN A 130 13.43 0.18 -11.19
CA GLN A 130 12.61 -0.83 -11.87
C GLN A 130 11.36 -1.23 -11.08
N VAL A 131 11.25 -0.81 -9.82
CA VAL A 131 10.07 -1.05 -8.98
C VAL A 131 9.14 0.16 -9.00
N ARG A 132 7.84 -0.09 -9.19
CA ARG A 132 6.77 0.90 -9.17
C ARG A 132 5.61 0.42 -8.30
N LYS A 133 4.66 1.31 -7.98
CA LYS A 133 3.47 0.96 -7.20
C LYS A 133 2.62 -0.12 -7.92
N GLU A 134 2.64 -0.12 -9.24
CA GLU A 134 1.91 -1.05 -10.10
C GLU A 134 2.67 -2.38 -10.31
N SER A 135 3.90 -2.52 -9.81
CA SER A 135 4.64 -3.77 -9.90
C SER A 135 3.95 -4.88 -9.11
N SER A 136 4.12 -6.14 -9.54
CA SER A 136 3.59 -7.27 -8.79
C SER A 136 4.24 -7.39 -7.40
N LEU A 137 3.49 -7.91 -6.41
CA LEU A 137 4.00 -8.16 -5.06
C LEU A 137 5.30 -8.98 -5.07
N ILE A 138 5.39 -9.98 -5.96
CA ILE A 138 6.59 -10.81 -6.12
C ILE A 138 7.79 -9.95 -6.56
N THR A 139 7.59 -9.05 -7.51
CA THR A 139 8.63 -8.12 -7.97
C THR A 139 9.11 -7.21 -6.85
N LYS A 140 8.18 -6.61 -6.08
CA LYS A 140 8.51 -5.75 -4.94
C LYS A 140 9.29 -6.51 -3.87
N LYS A 141 8.87 -7.73 -3.53
CA LYS A 141 9.59 -8.63 -2.60
C LYS A 141 10.99 -8.99 -3.11
N ASN A 142 11.12 -9.35 -4.39
CA ASN A 142 12.41 -9.69 -4.99
C ASN A 142 13.39 -8.52 -4.94
N ALA A 143 12.93 -7.31 -5.26
CA ALA A 143 13.74 -6.11 -5.20
C ALA A 143 14.21 -5.82 -3.77
N LEU A 144 13.31 -5.88 -2.80
CA LEU A 144 13.61 -5.62 -1.39
C LEU A 144 14.59 -6.66 -0.84
N GLU A 145 14.41 -7.94 -1.17
CA GLU A 145 15.35 -9.01 -0.80
C GLU A 145 16.73 -8.81 -1.44
N THR A 146 16.80 -8.38 -2.71
CA THR A 146 18.06 -8.06 -3.37
C THR A 146 18.77 -6.89 -2.69
N LEU A 147 18.07 -5.78 -2.41
CA LEU A 147 18.65 -4.64 -1.69
C LEU A 147 19.13 -5.06 -0.30
N ARG A 148 18.36 -5.88 0.41
CA ARG A 148 18.76 -6.45 1.71
C ARG A 148 20.06 -7.26 1.61
N LYS A 149 20.23 -8.08 0.56
CA LYS A 149 21.46 -8.85 0.29
C LYS A 149 22.65 -7.97 -0.05
N ILE A 150 22.42 -6.91 -0.83
CA ILE A 150 23.43 -5.89 -1.14
C ILE A 150 23.90 -5.22 0.16
N GLY A 151 22.98 -4.72 0.98
CA GLY A 151 23.29 -4.07 2.26
C GLY A 151 24.07 -4.98 3.19
N ARG A 152 23.67 -6.26 3.31
CA ARG A 152 24.43 -7.25 4.08
C ARG A 152 25.85 -7.44 3.54
N SER A 153 26.01 -7.53 2.22
CA SER A 153 27.33 -7.69 1.60
C SER A 153 28.24 -6.49 1.87
N VAL A 154 27.69 -5.27 1.81
CA VAL A 154 28.44 -4.05 2.16
C VAL A 154 28.85 -4.04 3.64
N CYS A 155 27.95 -4.37 4.56
CA CYS A 155 28.26 -4.44 6.00
C CYS A 155 29.42 -5.40 6.27
N LEU A 156 29.42 -6.57 5.63
CA LEU A 156 30.43 -7.61 5.82
C LEU A 156 31.68 -7.43 4.95
N ALA A 157 31.73 -6.43 4.07
CA ALA A 157 32.86 -6.20 3.19
C ALA A 157 34.11 -5.80 3.97
N THR A 158 35.26 -6.31 3.55
CA THR A 158 36.56 -6.03 4.17
C THR A 158 37.59 -5.60 3.13
N GLY A 159 38.71 -5.05 3.59
CA GLY A 159 39.80 -4.62 2.71
C GLY A 159 39.52 -3.28 2.03
N VAL A 160 40.46 -2.79 1.21
CA VAL A 160 40.46 -1.42 0.67
C VAL A 160 39.15 -1.06 -0.03
N VAL A 161 38.57 -2.00 -0.78
CA VAL A 161 37.27 -1.81 -1.46
C VAL A 161 36.13 -1.76 -0.46
N GLY A 162 36.07 -2.72 0.47
CA GLY A 162 35.03 -2.79 1.48
C GLY A 162 34.99 -1.55 2.38
N GLU A 163 36.15 -1.13 2.88
CA GLU A 163 36.28 0.09 3.70
C GLU A 163 35.83 1.32 2.93
N ARG A 164 36.27 1.48 1.67
CA ARG A 164 35.87 2.62 0.84
C ARG A 164 34.37 2.63 0.55
N VAL A 165 33.78 1.46 0.31
CA VAL A 165 32.34 1.33 0.07
C VAL A 165 31.54 1.66 1.31
N LYS A 166 31.98 1.23 2.50
CA LYS A 166 31.35 1.61 3.77
C LYS A 166 31.45 3.11 4.04
N ASP A 167 32.62 3.70 3.83
CA ASP A 167 32.83 5.14 4.02
C ASP A 167 31.88 5.98 3.15
N VAL A 168 31.80 5.64 1.86
CA VAL A 168 31.03 6.44 0.91
C VAL A 168 29.55 6.06 0.93
N LEU A 169 29.20 4.80 0.65
CA LEU A 169 27.80 4.38 0.55
C LEU A 169 27.14 4.14 1.91
N GLY A 170 27.92 3.81 2.94
CA GLY A 170 27.39 3.61 4.28
C GLY A 170 26.93 4.91 4.95
N SER A 171 27.60 6.02 4.64
CA SER A 171 27.23 7.37 5.12
C SER A 171 26.20 8.05 4.22
N ASP A 172 26.11 7.63 2.95
CA ASP A 172 25.13 8.14 1.99
C ASP A 172 23.73 7.61 2.27
N LYS A 173 22.71 8.45 2.04
CA LYS A 173 21.30 8.06 2.14
C LYS A 173 20.83 7.20 0.96
N MET A 174 21.56 7.16 -0.15
CA MET A 174 21.19 6.45 -1.38
C MET A 174 20.69 5.02 -1.15
N PHE A 175 21.40 4.24 -0.32
CA PHE A 175 20.99 2.86 -0.04
C PHE A 175 19.66 2.79 0.71
N VAL A 176 19.52 3.62 1.75
CA VAL A 176 18.30 3.69 2.57
C VAL A 176 17.14 4.25 1.75
N ASP A 177 17.35 5.31 0.98
CA ASP A 177 16.37 5.91 0.08
C ASP A 177 15.88 4.92 -0.98
N ALA A 178 16.78 4.09 -1.53
CA ALA A 178 16.43 3.01 -2.44
C ALA A 178 15.53 1.97 -1.78
N MET A 179 15.83 1.56 -0.55
CA MET A 179 15.00 0.62 0.20
C MET A 179 13.65 1.22 0.60
N VAL A 180 13.63 2.48 1.05
CA VAL A 180 12.42 3.24 1.36
C VAL A 180 11.53 3.35 0.13
N LYS A 181 12.09 3.68 -1.03
CA LYS A 181 11.33 3.75 -2.29
C LYS A 181 10.67 2.41 -2.65
N VAL A 182 11.40 1.30 -2.46
CA VAL A 182 10.82 -0.04 -2.71
C VAL A 182 9.74 -0.36 -1.68
N ALA A 183 9.95 -0.05 -0.40
CA ALA A 183 8.96 -0.30 0.65
C ALA A 183 7.68 0.56 0.48
N ASP A 184 7.83 1.82 0.09
CA ASP A 184 6.70 2.74 -0.20
C ASP A 184 5.89 2.31 -1.43
N SER A 185 6.46 1.46 -2.29
CA SER A 185 5.73 0.91 -3.43
C SER A 185 4.69 -0.14 -3.03
N PHE A 186 4.77 -0.72 -1.82
CA PHE A 186 3.78 -1.69 -1.34
C PHE A 186 2.46 -0.99 -1.05
N ALA A 187 1.37 -1.46 -1.65
CA ALA A 187 0.03 -1.01 -1.31
C ALA A 187 -0.48 -1.68 -0.02
N GLU A 188 -1.60 -1.22 0.54
CA GLU A 188 -2.20 -1.86 1.72
C GLU A 188 -2.55 -3.34 1.49
N ASP A 189 -3.08 -3.69 0.30
CA ASP A 189 -3.32 -5.08 -0.08
C ASP A 189 -2.03 -5.92 -0.10
N ASP A 190 -0.92 -5.33 -0.56
CA ASP A 190 0.39 -5.96 -0.57
C ASP A 190 0.90 -6.21 0.86
N ARG A 191 0.78 -5.20 1.74
CA ARG A 191 1.14 -5.31 3.16
C ARG A 191 0.29 -6.37 3.85
N ARG A 192 -1.04 -6.35 3.67
CA ARG A 192 -1.93 -7.39 4.23
C ARG A 192 -1.55 -8.78 3.76
N THR A 193 -1.28 -8.95 2.47
CA THR A 193 -0.85 -10.25 1.90
C THR A 193 0.52 -10.67 2.43
N LEU A 194 1.45 -9.72 2.60
CA LEU A 194 2.76 -9.97 3.20
C LEU A 194 2.58 -10.60 4.58
N TRP A 195 1.73 -10.02 5.44
CA TRP A 195 1.50 -10.43 6.83
C TRP A 195 0.58 -11.63 7.03
N ALA A 196 -0.35 -11.92 6.10
CA ALA A 196 -1.33 -13.01 6.23
C ALA A 196 -0.71 -14.43 6.23
N GLY A 197 0.56 -14.58 5.83
CA GLY A 197 1.24 -15.88 5.68
C GLY A 197 1.60 -16.63 6.97
N GLY A 198 1.14 -16.20 8.16
CA GLY A 198 1.21 -17.00 9.40
C GLY A 198 2.59 -17.22 10.03
N SER A 199 3.67 -16.71 9.44
CA SER A 199 4.97 -16.52 10.09
C SER A 199 5.31 -15.06 9.93
N GLY A 200 5.51 -14.31 11.03
CA GLY A 200 6.00 -12.93 10.97
C GLY A 200 7.14 -12.81 9.96
N THR A 201 6.89 -12.03 8.92
CA THR A 201 7.24 -12.40 7.55
C THR A 201 8.75 -12.53 7.35
N GLU A 202 9.20 -13.62 6.72
CA GLU A 202 10.63 -13.96 6.60
C GLU A 202 11.49 -12.81 6.05
N ILE A 203 10.93 -11.98 5.16
CA ILE A 203 11.61 -10.80 4.65
C ILE A 203 11.74 -9.70 5.71
N VAL A 204 10.72 -9.45 6.53
CA VAL A 204 10.78 -8.48 7.64
C VAL A 204 11.81 -8.93 8.67
N LYS A 205 11.80 -10.21 9.08
CA LYS A 205 12.83 -10.77 9.98
C LYS A 205 14.26 -10.58 9.42
N ARG A 206 14.44 -10.78 8.12
CA ARG A 206 15.73 -10.58 7.44
C ARG A 206 16.15 -9.11 7.34
N LEU A 207 15.18 -8.20 7.27
CA LEU A 207 15.40 -6.75 7.33
C LEU A 207 15.76 -6.31 8.75
N GLU A 208 15.13 -6.85 9.78
CA GLU A 208 15.51 -6.64 11.19
C GLU A 208 16.95 -7.11 11.44
N GLN A 209 17.32 -8.29 10.93
CA GLN A 209 18.71 -8.76 10.99
C GLN A 209 19.70 -7.82 10.28
N LEU A 210 19.28 -7.18 9.18
CA LEU A 210 20.11 -6.18 8.51
C LEU A 210 20.20 -4.90 9.34
N ASP A 211 19.11 -4.47 9.98
CA ASP A 211 19.10 -3.29 10.87
C ASP A 211 19.99 -3.48 12.09
N GLU A 212 20.06 -4.69 12.66
CA GLU A 212 21.01 -4.99 13.72
C GLU A 212 22.45 -4.98 13.18
N LEU A 213 22.69 -5.63 12.04
CA LEU A 213 24.03 -5.70 11.45
C LEU A 213 24.59 -4.31 11.11
N ARG A 214 23.78 -3.44 10.50
CA ARG A 214 24.22 -2.11 10.09
C ARG A 214 24.59 -1.23 11.28
N ARG A 215 23.96 -1.43 12.46
CA ARG A 215 24.35 -0.76 13.71
C ARG A 215 25.75 -1.16 14.18
N CYS A 216 26.09 -2.46 14.08
CA CYS A 216 27.44 -2.95 14.41
C CYS A 216 28.53 -2.31 13.55
N TYR A 217 28.22 -2.03 12.28
CA TYR A 217 29.15 -1.41 11.34
C TYR A 217 29.00 0.11 11.21
N ARG A 218 28.02 0.72 11.88
CA ARG A 218 27.70 2.16 11.83
C ARG A 218 27.52 2.69 10.40
N VAL A 219 26.76 1.95 9.59
CA VAL A 219 26.40 2.31 8.22
C VAL A 219 24.88 2.30 8.05
N PHE A 220 24.38 2.95 7.00
CA PHE A 220 22.98 2.93 6.58
C PHE A 220 22.00 3.44 7.64
N ASP A 221 22.30 4.59 8.24
CA ASP A 221 21.41 5.22 9.23
C ASP A 221 20.03 5.52 8.65
N GLY A 222 18.99 5.27 9.44
CA GLY A 222 17.58 5.44 9.05
C GLY A 222 16.92 4.22 8.42
N LEU A 223 17.58 3.06 8.39
CA LEU A 223 17.00 1.82 7.85
C LEU A 223 15.72 1.38 8.60
N ASP A 224 15.52 1.80 9.85
CA ASP A 224 14.30 1.57 10.64
C ASP A 224 13.02 2.10 9.96
N VAL A 225 13.14 3.13 9.11
CA VAL A 225 12.03 3.68 8.33
C VAL A 225 11.45 2.62 7.38
N VAL A 226 12.31 1.79 6.77
CA VAL A 226 11.88 0.72 5.86
C VAL A 226 11.01 -0.29 6.59
N LEU A 227 11.40 -0.66 7.82
CA LEU A 227 10.60 -1.57 8.65
C LEU A 227 9.25 -0.95 9.00
N ARG A 228 9.22 0.35 9.37
CA ARG A 228 7.97 1.07 9.68
C ARG A 228 7.01 1.11 8.49
N LEU A 229 7.51 1.36 7.27
CA LEU A 229 6.68 1.39 6.06
C LEU A 229 6.07 0.03 5.69
N LEU A 230 6.65 -1.06 6.18
CA LEU A 230 6.17 -2.42 5.95
C LEU A 230 5.29 -2.92 7.09
N LYS A 231 5.25 -2.24 8.23
CA LYS A 231 4.32 -2.58 9.32
C LYS A 231 2.89 -2.37 8.87
N ARG A 232 2.00 -3.19 9.41
CA ARG A 232 0.55 -3.06 9.23
C ARG A 232 0.05 -1.89 10.08
N GLU A 233 -0.82 -1.03 9.55
CA GLU A 233 -1.39 0.11 10.28
C GLU A 233 -2.30 -0.33 11.44
N ASP A 234 -2.82 -1.55 11.39
CA ASP A 234 -3.86 -2.09 12.28
C ASP A 234 -3.39 -2.36 13.73
N GLY A 235 -2.23 -1.87 14.17
CA GLY A 235 -1.84 -1.81 15.59
C GLY A 235 -1.67 -3.13 16.34
N LEU A 236 -1.94 -4.28 15.70
CA LEU A 236 -1.64 -5.60 16.25
C LEU A 236 -0.14 -5.85 16.08
N ASP A 237 0.64 -5.20 16.93
CA ASP A 237 1.96 -5.69 17.31
C ASP A 237 1.78 -7.18 17.58
N GLY A 238 2.54 -8.00 16.85
CA GLY A 238 2.58 -9.45 17.01
C GLY A 238 3.19 -9.83 18.36
N SER A 239 2.60 -9.33 19.45
CA SER A 239 2.74 -9.85 20.79
C SER A 239 2.13 -11.24 20.77
N VAL A 240 2.92 -12.19 20.28
CA VAL A 240 2.85 -13.56 20.73
C VAL A 240 3.22 -13.49 22.21
N HIS A 241 2.23 -13.28 23.06
CA HIS A 241 2.33 -13.73 24.44
C HIS A 241 2.48 -15.25 24.36
N CYS A 242 3.72 -15.72 24.52
CA CYS A 242 3.97 -17.05 25.04
C CYS A 242 3.54 -17.08 26.51
#